data_AF-A0A4Q7KHE7-F1
#
_entry.id   AF-A0A4Q7KHE7-F1
#
_cell.length_a   1.000
_cell.length_b   1.000
_cell.length_c   1.000
_cell.angle_alpha   90.00
_cell.angle_beta   90.00
_cell.angle_gamma   90.00
#
_symmetry.space_group_name_H-M   'P 1'
#
loop_
_entity.id
_entity.type
_entity.pdbx_description
1 polymer ?
#
loop_
_entity_poly.entity_id
_entity_poly.type
_entity_poly.pdbx_seq_one_letter_code
_entity_poly.pdbx_strand_id
1 'polypeptide(L)'
;MGVGATRDPVRDRHQDTNRDSNNRDTSHDPSADRPKNGARPVPQTGGPKAGPRPNGVANPPAPVAAVASGQETDSFPTALRTAIQASGLSLDRIQYRLRARGVSVSVTALSYWQSGRRRPERPESLAALGHLEAVLGLAAGSLMALLGPPRPRGRAHRGNSRVPIDALWNDNNENVASLLERVDVSSDTALTRISQHDRATIAVDRGDQTVLVRQVLRAERDGADRWVTVYDAAVPGKPFPEITPRQACRMGRIARDDKAGLQVGEILFDRPLNRGETTVIEYALTFAGPPYPRGDNAHCRKFTAPVREYVVELRFDPRMLPAYVEQFAMDPDEQTTSRRQITVEPNGHAHAVALDFGPGTFGLRWKWRD
;
A
#
# COMPACT_ATOMS: atom_id res chain seq x y z
N MET A 1 63.59 4.09 -31.92
CA MET A 1 63.71 5.41 -32.59
C MET A 1 62.63 6.32 -32.01
N GLY A 2 62.88 7.63 -31.81
CA GLY A 2 61.86 8.66 -31.45
C GLY A 2 60.97 8.36 -30.23
N VAL A 3 61.20 8.82 -28.99
CA VAL A 3 61.59 10.15 -28.48
C VAL A 3 60.56 11.24 -28.81
N GLY A 4 59.95 11.83 -27.78
CA GLY A 4 59.00 12.95 -27.91
C GLY A 4 58.12 13.14 -26.67
N ALA A 5 58.63 13.81 -25.62
CA ALA A 5 57.85 14.14 -24.44
C ALA A 5 58.27 15.51 -23.88
N THR A 6 57.29 16.38 -23.57
CA THR A 6 57.47 17.57 -22.73
C THR A 6 56.14 18.04 -22.14
N ARG A 7 56.20 18.56 -20.91
CA ARG A 7 55.19 19.46 -20.31
C ARG A 7 55.52 20.92 -20.75
N ASP A 8 55.01 22.05 -20.23
CA ASP A 8 54.51 22.44 -18.91
C ASP A 8 53.63 23.73 -19.03
N PRO A 9 53.05 24.27 -17.93
CA PRO A 9 51.95 25.25 -17.97
C PRO A 9 52.36 26.69 -17.58
N VAL A 10 51.38 27.61 -17.59
CA VAL A 10 51.26 28.84 -16.76
C VAL A 10 49.77 29.26 -16.87
N ARG A 11 48.98 29.55 -15.80
CA ARG A 11 49.02 30.65 -14.81
C ARG A 11 48.79 32.05 -15.43
N ASP A 12 48.25 33.06 -14.75
CA ASP A 12 47.75 33.20 -13.37
C ASP A 12 46.74 34.38 -13.35
N ARG A 13 45.73 34.38 -12.44
CA ARG A 13 45.22 35.58 -11.71
C ARG A 13 44.46 36.69 -12.50
N HIS A 14 43.70 37.62 -11.88
CA HIS A 14 43.29 37.85 -10.47
C HIS A 14 42.03 38.78 -10.39
N GLN A 15 41.21 38.66 -9.33
CA GLN A 15 40.61 39.77 -8.53
C GLN A 15 39.55 40.71 -9.18
N ASP A 16 38.68 41.43 -8.43
CA ASP A 16 38.36 41.37 -6.98
C ASP A 16 36.97 41.95 -6.62
N THR A 17 36.48 41.59 -5.42
CA THR A 17 35.56 42.37 -4.53
C THR A 17 34.15 42.80 -5.01
N ASN A 18 33.23 43.33 -4.17
CA ASN A 18 32.76 43.08 -2.77
C ASN A 18 31.60 44.10 -2.46
N ARG A 19 30.89 43.95 -1.31
CA ARG A 19 30.04 44.97 -0.63
C ARG A 19 28.67 45.32 -1.28
N ASP A 20 27.63 45.78 -0.56
CA ASP A 20 27.33 45.81 0.90
C ASP A 20 25.83 46.07 1.20
N SER A 21 25.44 45.84 2.46
CA SER A 21 24.45 46.60 3.30
C SER A 21 22.91 46.54 3.13
N ASN A 22 22.31 46.15 4.28
CA ASN A 22 20.98 46.48 4.84
C ASN A 22 20.46 47.93 4.71
N ASN A 23 19.13 48.08 4.60
CA ASN A 23 18.19 48.70 5.58
C ASN A 23 16.74 48.65 4.99
N ARG A 24 15.63 48.37 5.69
CA ARG A 24 14.96 48.85 6.94
C ARG A 24 13.92 49.96 6.73
N ASP A 25 12.85 49.85 7.52
CA ASP A 25 11.80 50.83 7.87
C ASP A 25 10.90 51.26 6.68
N THR A 26 9.60 51.56 6.84
CA THR A 26 8.87 52.18 7.97
C THR A 26 7.52 51.52 8.33
N SER A 27 6.87 52.04 9.37
CA SER A 27 5.60 51.56 9.94
C SER A 27 4.56 52.69 10.08
N HIS A 28 3.26 52.37 10.06
CA HIS A 28 2.21 53.03 10.87
C HIS A 28 0.86 52.27 10.91
N ASP A 29 -0.01 52.71 11.82
CA ASP A 29 -1.30 52.18 12.30
C ASP A 29 -2.35 53.36 12.18
N PRO A 30 -3.60 53.37 12.73
CA PRO A 30 -4.59 52.34 13.08
C PRO A 30 -6.01 52.59 12.48
N SER A 31 -6.99 51.75 12.85
CA SER A 31 -8.26 52.16 13.52
C SER A 31 -9.64 51.78 12.90
N ALA A 32 -10.59 51.55 13.82
CA ALA A 32 -12.09 51.55 13.81
C ALA A 32 -12.89 51.64 12.47
N ASP A 33 -14.07 51.01 12.34
CA ASP A 33 -15.23 51.17 13.26
C ASP A 33 -16.30 50.04 13.18
N ARG A 34 -17.28 50.01 14.09
CA ARG A 34 -18.42 49.06 14.12
C ARG A 34 -19.66 49.52 14.95
N PRO A 35 -20.78 49.82 14.29
CA PRO A 35 -22.13 49.50 14.83
C PRO A 35 -23.12 49.00 13.74
N LYS A 36 -24.35 48.51 13.98
CA LYS A 36 -25.04 47.73 15.05
C LYS A 36 -26.48 47.43 14.54
N ASN A 37 -27.12 46.37 15.07
CA ASN A 37 -28.59 46.14 15.13
C ASN A 37 -29.41 45.97 13.83
N GLY A 38 -30.57 45.30 13.95
CA GLY A 38 -31.59 45.13 12.90
C GLY A 38 -32.56 43.98 13.22
N ALA A 39 -33.75 44.27 13.74
CA ALA A 39 -34.63 43.27 14.38
C ALA A 39 -35.55 42.49 13.42
N ARG A 40 -36.04 41.34 13.91
CA ARG A 40 -37.12 40.50 13.34
C ARG A 40 -38.50 41.15 13.58
N PRO A 41 -39.53 40.81 12.78
CA PRO A 41 -40.71 40.20 13.42
C PRO A 41 -41.42 39.09 12.59
N VAL A 42 -42.35 38.40 13.27
CA VAL A 42 -43.27 37.31 12.82
C VAL A 42 -44.53 37.46 13.70
N PRO A 43 -45.79 37.43 13.20
CA PRO A 43 -46.65 36.23 13.21
C PRO A 43 -47.69 36.18 12.04
N GLN A 44 -48.45 35.10 11.76
CA GLN A 44 -49.60 34.48 12.46
C GLN A 44 -50.09 33.24 11.64
N THR A 45 -51.00 32.31 12.00
CA THR A 45 -51.64 31.73 13.23
C THR A 45 -52.35 30.41 12.82
N GLY A 46 -52.80 29.55 13.76
CA GLY A 46 -53.76 28.44 13.47
C GLY A 46 -53.67 27.19 14.38
N GLY A 47 -54.80 26.75 14.95
CA GLY A 47 -55.01 25.49 15.70
C GLY A 47 -56.38 24.86 15.35
N PRO A 48 -56.99 23.89 16.10
CA PRO A 48 -56.75 23.49 17.50
C PRO A 48 -56.70 21.94 17.77
N LYS A 49 -57.47 21.37 18.73
CA LYS A 49 -57.26 20.09 19.46
C LYS A 49 -58.56 19.24 19.64
N ALA A 50 -58.59 17.98 20.13
CA ALA A 50 -57.73 16.76 20.03
C ALA A 50 -58.28 15.59 20.93
N GLY A 51 -58.15 14.31 20.52
CA GLY A 51 -58.36 13.07 21.34
C GLY A 51 -59.65 12.27 21.03
N PRO A 52 -59.83 11.00 21.49
CA PRO A 52 -59.00 10.16 22.41
C PRO A 52 -58.49 8.80 21.81
N ARG A 53 -58.19 7.79 22.67
CA ARG A 53 -57.47 6.49 22.48
C ARG A 53 -58.44 5.30 22.18
N PRO A 54 -58.05 3.99 21.94
CA PRO A 54 -56.79 3.30 22.28
C PRO A 54 -56.24 2.14 21.37
N ASN A 55 -55.12 1.55 21.83
CA ASN A 55 -54.53 0.21 21.55
C ASN A 55 -54.00 -0.18 20.14
N GLY A 56 -52.77 -0.69 20.12
CA GLY A 56 -52.09 -1.33 18.98
C GLY A 56 -50.64 -1.74 19.35
N VAL A 57 -50.11 -2.84 18.79
CA VAL A 57 -48.83 -3.44 19.22
C VAL A 57 -47.77 -3.42 18.11
N ALA A 58 -46.55 -3.01 18.48
CA ALA A 58 -45.23 -3.23 17.87
C ALA A 58 -45.02 -3.10 16.33
N ASN A 59 -44.02 -2.30 15.97
CA ASN A 59 -43.07 -2.65 14.91
C ASN A 59 -41.73 -1.89 15.13
N PRO A 60 -40.55 -2.51 14.91
CA PRO A 60 -39.27 -1.83 14.99
C PRO A 60 -38.99 -0.99 13.71
N PRO A 61 -38.20 0.09 13.79
CA PRO A 61 -37.82 0.87 12.61
C PRO A 61 -36.81 0.12 11.73
N ALA A 62 -36.97 0.25 10.41
CA ALA A 62 -36.07 -0.30 9.40
C ALA A 62 -34.70 0.42 9.39
N PRO A 63 -33.61 -0.24 8.96
CA PRO A 63 -32.28 0.37 8.92
C PRO A 63 -32.19 1.46 7.85
N VAL A 64 -31.53 2.58 8.20
CA VAL A 64 -31.23 3.68 7.26
C VAL A 64 -30.03 3.31 6.38
N ALA A 65 -30.11 3.66 5.09
CA ALA A 65 -29.09 3.31 4.09
C ALA A 65 -27.74 4.01 4.32
N ALA A 66 -26.68 3.40 3.77
CA ALA A 66 -25.29 3.83 3.95
C ALA A 66 -24.91 5.07 3.11
N VAL A 67 -23.91 5.81 3.59
CA VAL A 67 -23.22 6.88 2.84
C VAL A 67 -21.70 6.67 2.97
N ALA A 68 -20.93 7.08 1.96
CA ALA A 68 -19.65 6.48 1.61
C ALA A 68 -18.42 6.83 2.49
N SER A 69 -17.51 5.85 2.56
CA SER A 69 -16.03 5.99 2.62
C SER A 69 -15.43 7.13 3.45
N GLY A 70 -14.95 6.78 4.65
CA GLY A 70 -14.10 7.65 5.48
C GLY A 70 -13.93 7.15 6.93
N GLN A 71 -14.85 6.32 7.40
CA GLN A 71 -15.03 6.05 8.84
C GLN A 71 -14.21 4.89 9.43
N GLU A 72 -13.54 4.04 8.63
CA GLU A 72 -12.85 2.84 9.17
C GLU A 72 -11.65 3.14 10.10
N THR A 73 -11.02 4.32 9.95
CA THR A 73 -9.95 4.76 10.84
C THR A 73 -10.49 5.18 12.22
N ASP A 74 -11.73 5.67 12.28
CA ASP A 74 -12.36 6.25 13.49
C ASP A 74 -13.48 5.40 14.10
N SER A 75 -13.88 4.31 13.44
CA SER A 75 -14.96 3.41 13.89
C SER A 75 -14.70 2.82 15.28
N PHE A 76 -13.56 2.13 15.48
CA PHE A 76 -13.19 1.56 16.77
C PHE A 76 -13.02 2.60 17.89
N PRO A 77 -12.23 3.69 17.72
CA PRO A 77 -12.09 4.71 18.77
C PRO A 77 -13.42 5.37 19.16
N THR A 78 -14.32 5.58 18.20
CA THR A 78 -15.64 6.16 18.43
C THR A 78 -16.56 5.18 19.15
N ALA A 79 -16.68 3.93 18.67
CA ALA A 79 -17.50 2.90 19.31
C ALA A 79 -17.05 2.61 20.75
N LEU A 80 -15.74 2.52 21.00
CA LEU A 80 -15.19 2.35 22.35
C LEU A 80 -15.52 3.55 23.26
N ARG A 81 -15.48 4.78 22.73
CA ARG A 81 -15.85 5.99 23.48
C ARG A 81 -17.35 5.97 23.86
N THR A 82 -18.22 5.66 22.89
CA THR A 82 -19.67 5.55 23.10
C THR A 82 -20.02 4.44 24.08
N ALA A 83 -19.39 3.26 23.98
CA ALA A 83 -19.62 2.14 24.91
C ALA A 83 -19.19 2.47 26.34
N ILE A 84 -18.05 3.14 26.51
CA ILE A 84 -17.60 3.60 27.84
C ILE A 84 -18.58 4.63 28.43
N GLN A 85 -19.03 5.61 27.62
CA GLN A 85 -20.05 6.58 28.05
C GLN A 85 -21.37 5.90 28.45
N ALA A 86 -21.88 4.97 27.64
CA ALA A 86 -23.09 4.22 27.92
C ALA A 86 -22.99 3.33 29.17
N SER A 87 -21.79 2.81 29.48
CA SER A 87 -21.57 1.98 30.69
C SER A 87 -21.57 2.78 32.01
N GLY A 88 -21.41 4.10 31.95
CA GLY A 88 -21.28 4.97 33.14
C GLY A 88 -19.99 4.74 33.95
N LEU A 89 -19.01 4.00 33.44
CA LEU A 89 -17.78 3.64 34.16
C LEU A 89 -16.62 4.62 33.87
N SER A 90 -15.88 5.02 34.90
CA SER A 90 -14.57 5.66 34.72
C SER A 90 -13.53 4.64 34.22
N LEU A 91 -12.45 5.13 33.59
CA LEU A 91 -11.36 4.28 33.10
C LEU A 91 -10.69 3.49 34.22
N ASP A 92 -10.57 4.06 35.42
CA ASP A 92 -10.06 3.39 36.63
C ASP A 92 -11.01 2.27 37.10
N ARG A 93 -12.32 2.49 37.01
CA ARG A 93 -13.32 1.46 37.35
C ARG A 93 -13.35 0.33 36.31
N ILE A 94 -13.08 0.64 35.05
CA ILE A 94 -12.86 -0.35 33.98
C ILE A 94 -11.57 -1.14 34.24
N GLN A 95 -10.44 -0.47 34.50
CA GLN A 95 -9.18 -1.12 34.87
C GLN A 95 -9.36 -2.05 36.07
N TYR A 96 -10.06 -1.60 37.12
CA TYR A 96 -10.34 -2.41 38.31
C TYR A 96 -11.12 -3.69 37.95
N ARG A 97 -12.17 -3.57 37.12
CA ARG A 97 -12.98 -4.72 36.66
C ARG A 97 -12.21 -5.67 35.73
N LEU A 98 -11.26 -5.16 34.94
CA LEU A 98 -10.35 -5.98 34.13
C LEU A 98 -9.33 -6.74 35.00
N ARG A 99 -8.70 -6.06 35.98
CA ARG A 99 -7.78 -6.69 36.94
C ARG A 99 -8.45 -7.79 37.75
N ALA A 100 -9.69 -7.57 38.20
CA ALA A 100 -10.51 -8.58 38.88
C ALA A 100 -10.86 -9.81 38.01
N ARG A 101 -10.61 -9.76 36.70
CA ARG A 101 -10.74 -10.86 35.74
C ARG A 101 -9.38 -11.39 35.25
N GLY A 102 -8.28 -11.05 35.93
CA GLY A 102 -6.92 -11.46 35.58
C GLY A 102 -6.23 -10.62 34.50
N VAL A 103 -6.84 -9.52 34.05
CA VAL A 103 -6.39 -8.76 32.87
C VAL A 103 -5.77 -7.40 33.24
N SER A 104 -4.54 -7.16 32.79
CA SER A 104 -3.75 -5.96 33.09
C SER A 104 -3.72 -4.93 31.95
N VAL A 105 -4.77 -4.09 31.84
CA VAL A 105 -4.76 -2.90 30.96
C VAL A 105 -4.51 -1.62 31.76
N SER A 106 -3.68 -0.71 31.24
CA SER A 106 -3.45 0.61 31.87
C SER A 106 -4.54 1.62 31.48
N VAL A 107 -4.86 2.55 32.38
CA VAL A 107 -5.76 3.69 32.07
C VAL A 107 -5.24 4.50 30.87
N THR A 108 -3.91 4.66 30.77
CA THR A 108 -3.24 5.27 29.61
C THR A 108 -3.51 4.52 28.30
N ALA A 109 -3.53 3.18 28.32
CA ALA A 109 -3.85 2.38 27.13
C ALA A 109 -5.32 2.55 26.71
N LEU A 110 -6.26 2.49 27.66
CA LEU A 110 -7.69 2.75 27.39
C LEU A 110 -7.90 4.16 26.81
N SER A 111 -7.23 5.17 27.37
CA SER A 111 -7.26 6.56 26.87
C SER A 111 -6.68 6.68 25.45
N TYR A 112 -5.58 5.99 25.15
CA TYR A 112 -5.00 5.96 23.80
C TYR A 112 -5.88 5.20 22.79
N TRP A 113 -6.66 4.21 23.22
CA TRP A 113 -7.66 3.53 22.38
C TRP A 113 -8.87 4.44 22.09
N GLN A 114 -9.43 5.11 23.12
CA GLN A 114 -10.54 6.07 22.95
C GLN A 114 -10.19 7.30 22.10
N SER A 115 -8.91 7.68 22.05
CA SER A 115 -8.40 8.82 21.26
C SER A 115 -7.80 8.42 19.92
N GLY A 116 -7.88 7.15 19.52
CA GLY A 116 -7.32 6.63 18.27
C GLY A 116 -5.79 6.61 18.18
N ARG A 117 -5.08 7.21 19.16
CA ARG A 117 -3.61 7.32 19.22
C ARG A 117 -2.89 5.96 19.23
N ARG A 118 -3.56 4.89 19.68
CA ARG A 118 -3.15 3.48 19.50
C ARG A 118 -4.38 2.59 19.32
N ARG A 119 -4.21 1.42 18.72
CA ARG A 119 -5.21 0.32 18.71
C ARG A 119 -4.68 -0.89 19.50
N PRO A 120 -5.54 -1.78 20.02
CA PRO A 120 -5.13 -3.09 20.52
C PRO A 120 -4.76 -4.03 19.36
N GLU A 121 -3.49 -4.41 19.28
CA GLU A 121 -2.96 -5.25 18.18
C GLU A 121 -2.24 -6.53 18.66
N ARG A 122 -1.88 -6.61 19.95
CA ARG A 122 -1.17 -7.78 20.53
C ARG A 122 -2.17 -8.84 21.01
N PRO A 123 -1.83 -10.14 21.02
CA PRO A 123 -2.72 -11.20 21.52
C PRO A 123 -3.28 -10.91 22.93
N GLU A 124 -2.42 -10.47 23.86
CA GLU A 124 -2.81 -10.03 25.21
C GLU A 124 -3.83 -8.88 25.19
N SER A 125 -3.67 -7.92 24.26
CA SER A 125 -4.56 -6.76 24.11
C SER A 125 -5.89 -7.11 23.43
N LEU A 126 -5.90 -8.13 22.56
CA LEU A 126 -7.10 -8.65 21.91
C LEU A 126 -7.91 -9.52 22.87
N ALA A 127 -7.25 -10.38 23.65
CA ALA A 127 -7.89 -11.11 24.76
C ALA A 127 -8.47 -10.12 25.79
N ALA A 128 -7.70 -9.08 26.16
CA ALA A 128 -8.18 -8.01 27.02
C ALA A 128 -9.38 -7.23 26.44
N LEU A 129 -9.51 -7.15 25.11
CA LEU A 129 -10.64 -6.48 24.46
C LEU A 129 -11.94 -7.28 24.62
N GLY A 130 -11.91 -8.61 24.49
CA GLY A 130 -13.09 -9.45 24.79
C GLY A 130 -13.53 -9.34 26.26
N HIS A 131 -12.57 -9.27 27.18
CA HIS A 131 -12.88 -9.00 28.60
C HIS A 131 -13.41 -7.58 28.83
N LEU A 132 -13.02 -6.59 28.01
CA LEU A 132 -13.51 -5.21 28.05
C LEU A 132 -14.93 -5.09 27.49
N GLU A 133 -15.27 -5.77 26.40
CA GLU A 133 -16.66 -5.91 25.91
C GLU A 133 -17.57 -6.42 27.04
N ALA A 134 -17.13 -7.45 27.77
CA ALA A 134 -17.82 -7.99 28.95
C ALA A 134 -17.74 -7.10 30.22
N VAL A 135 -16.95 -6.01 30.24
CA VAL A 135 -17.02 -4.95 31.27
C VAL A 135 -18.06 -3.89 30.90
N LEU A 136 -18.21 -3.62 29.60
CA LEU A 136 -19.06 -2.58 29.03
C LEU A 136 -20.48 -3.05 28.67
N GLY A 137 -20.75 -4.36 28.72
CA GLY A 137 -22.06 -4.93 28.41
C GLY A 137 -22.33 -5.10 26.91
N LEU A 138 -21.27 -5.17 26.10
CA LEU A 138 -21.36 -5.37 24.65
C LEU A 138 -21.48 -6.87 24.31
N ALA A 139 -22.01 -7.17 23.13
CA ALA A 139 -21.92 -8.52 22.58
C ALA A 139 -20.45 -8.88 22.27
N ALA A 140 -20.09 -10.15 22.42
CA ALA A 140 -18.72 -10.61 22.19
C ALA A 140 -18.31 -10.37 20.73
N GLY A 141 -17.12 -9.80 20.53
CA GLY A 141 -16.57 -9.44 19.23
C GLY A 141 -17.02 -8.07 18.68
N SER A 142 -17.93 -7.34 19.33
CA SER A 142 -18.46 -6.06 18.82
C SER A 142 -17.40 -4.97 18.61
N LEU A 143 -16.38 -4.90 19.46
CA LEU A 143 -15.24 -3.98 19.29
C LEU A 143 -14.11 -4.64 18.50
N MET A 144 -13.93 -5.96 18.62
CA MET A 144 -12.93 -6.69 17.82
C MET A 144 -13.19 -6.57 16.31
N ALA A 145 -14.44 -6.68 15.87
CA ALA A 145 -14.82 -6.54 14.46
C ALA A 145 -14.45 -5.16 13.86
N LEU A 146 -14.45 -4.11 14.68
CA LEU A 146 -14.12 -2.74 14.27
C LEU A 146 -12.60 -2.47 14.16
N LEU A 147 -11.75 -3.43 14.54
CA LEU A 147 -10.30 -3.33 14.34
C LEU A 147 -9.87 -3.61 12.90
N GLY A 148 -10.70 -4.34 12.14
CA GLY A 148 -10.33 -4.98 10.88
C GLY A 148 -9.55 -6.29 11.09
N PRO A 149 -9.18 -7.00 10.00
CA PRO A 149 -8.37 -8.22 10.09
C PRO A 149 -7.01 -7.94 10.77
N PRO A 150 -6.55 -8.79 11.71
CA PRO A 150 -5.30 -8.54 12.45
C PRO A 150 -4.07 -8.44 11.52
N ARG A 151 -3.35 -7.32 11.55
CA ARG A 151 -2.12 -7.13 10.76
C ARG A 151 -1.03 -8.12 11.22
N PRO A 152 -0.53 -9.06 10.38
CA PRO A 152 0.36 -10.15 10.82
C PRO A 152 1.83 -9.75 11.15
N ARG A 153 2.04 -8.88 12.15
CA ARG A 153 3.37 -8.41 12.57
C ARG A 153 4.04 -9.30 13.62
N GLY A 154 4.14 -10.59 13.31
CA GLY A 154 4.94 -11.58 14.04
C GLY A 154 6.13 -12.09 13.22
N ARG A 155 7.14 -12.67 13.90
CA ARG A 155 8.24 -13.43 13.27
C ARG A 155 7.95 -14.94 13.21
N ALA A 156 7.06 -15.44 14.08
CA ALA A 156 6.87 -16.86 14.34
C ALA A 156 6.04 -17.63 13.29
N HIS A 157 5.17 -16.96 12.52
CA HIS A 157 4.24 -17.63 11.59
C HIS A 157 4.69 -17.64 10.12
N ARG A 158 5.96 -17.30 9.83
CA ARG A 158 6.51 -17.30 8.46
C ARG A 158 7.12 -18.65 8.02
N GLY A 159 6.73 -19.75 8.67
CA GLY A 159 6.93 -21.10 8.15
C GLY A 159 5.80 -21.46 7.16
N ASN A 160 6.18 -22.11 6.05
CA ASN A 160 5.32 -22.85 5.11
C ASN A 160 4.13 -22.14 4.41
N SER A 161 3.90 -20.83 4.59
CA SER A 161 2.99 -20.06 3.71
C SER A 161 3.71 -19.61 2.41
N ARG A 162 4.40 -20.54 1.73
CA ARG A 162 5.03 -20.33 0.42
C ARG A 162 4.41 -21.29 -0.59
N VAL A 163 3.97 -20.75 -1.72
CA VAL A 163 3.49 -21.53 -2.88
C VAL A 163 4.62 -21.65 -3.93
N PRO A 164 4.55 -22.65 -4.84
CA PRO A 164 5.39 -22.69 -6.04
C PRO A 164 5.26 -21.41 -6.90
N ILE A 165 6.19 -21.19 -7.83
CA ILE A 165 6.16 -19.99 -8.69
C ILE A 165 5.02 -20.11 -9.70
N ASP A 166 5.01 -21.23 -10.43
CA ASP A 166 4.01 -21.68 -11.39
C ASP A 166 2.58 -21.71 -10.81
N ALA A 167 2.42 -22.02 -9.52
CA ALA A 167 1.13 -22.11 -8.83
C ALA A 167 0.41 -20.76 -8.62
N LEU A 168 0.95 -19.66 -9.14
CA LEU A 168 0.27 -18.36 -9.23
C LEU A 168 -0.16 -18.00 -10.67
N TRP A 169 -0.01 -18.92 -11.63
CA TRP A 169 -0.40 -18.76 -13.03
C TRP A 169 -1.35 -19.90 -13.44
N ASN A 170 -2.57 -19.91 -12.90
CA ASN A 170 -3.51 -21.04 -13.03
C ASN A 170 -3.70 -21.52 -14.48
N ASP A 171 -4.09 -20.62 -15.40
CA ASP A 171 -4.31 -20.94 -16.82
C ASP A 171 -3.02 -21.29 -17.61
N ASN A 172 -1.85 -21.01 -17.04
CA ASN A 172 -0.53 -21.04 -17.70
C ASN A 172 0.52 -21.84 -16.92
N ASN A 173 0.10 -22.68 -15.96
CA ASN A 173 0.97 -23.31 -14.96
C ASN A 173 2.08 -24.16 -15.60
N GLU A 174 1.70 -25.03 -16.54
CA GLU A 174 2.61 -25.93 -17.27
C GLU A 174 3.66 -25.14 -18.08
N ASN A 175 3.26 -24.04 -18.72
CA ASN A 175 4.17 -23.17 -19.47
C ASN A 175 5.16 -22.46 -18.54
N VAL A 176 4.72 -21.97 -17.37
CA VAL A 176 5.62 -21.37 -16.37
C VAL A 176 6.58 -22.44 -15.82
N ALA A 177 6.10 -23.64 -15.49
CA ALA A 177 6.95 -24.74 -15.02
C ALA A 177 8.03 -25.11 -16.04
N SER A 178 7.67 -25.30 -17.32
CA SER A 178 8.64 -25.61 -18.39
C SER A 178 9.65 -24.48 -18.66
N LEU A 179 9.30 -23.22 -18.38
CA LEU A 179 10.25 -22.11 -18.42
C LEU A 179 11.18 -22.06 -17.20
N LEU A 180 10.72 -22.52 -16.03
CA LEU A 180 11.53 -22.61 -14.81
C LEU A 180 12.60 -23.70 -14.90
N GLU A 181 12.32 -24.83 -15.57
CA GLU A 181 13.32 -25.87 -15.88
C GLU A 181 14.51 -25.35 -16.74
N ARG A 182 14.30 -24.26 -17.48
CA ARG A 182 15.29 -23.66 -18.38
C ARG A 182 16.19 -22.62 -17.69
N VAL A 183 15.96 -22.32 -16.41
CA VAL A 183 16.72 -21.38 -15.57
C VAL A 183 17.15 -22.01 -14.24
N ASP A 184 17.94 -21.31 -13.44
CA ASP A 184 18.39 -21.76 -12.11
C ASP A 184 17.50 -21.17 -11.03
N VAL A 185 16.63 -22.01 -10.46
CA VAL A 185 15.71 -21.67 -9.37
C VAL A 185 16.26 -21.99 -7.97
N SER A 186 17.51 -22.47 -7.85
CA SER A 186 18.07 -22.94 -6.57
C SER A 186 18.04 -21.88 -5.45
N SER A 187 18.28 -20.61 -5.81
CA SER A 187 18.23 -19.46 -4.90
C SER A 187 16.82 -19.00 -4.51
N ASP A 188 15.75 -19.40 -5.22
CA ASP A 188 14.39 -18.90 -5.00
C ASP A 188 13.90 -19.13 -3.56
N THR A 189 13.99 -20.38 -3.09
CA THR A 189 13.59 -20.77 -1.73
C THR A 189 14.60 -20.36 -0.66
N ALA A 190 15.77 -19.86 -1.06
CA ALA A 190 16.80 -19.33 -0.15
C ALA A 190 16.63 -17.82 0.12
N LEU A 191 15.72 -17.12 -0.58
CA LEU A 191 15.53 -15.68 -0.49
C LEU A 191 14.16 -15.27 0.09
N THR A 192 14.19 -14.28 0.98
CA THR A 192 13.03 -13.50 1.41
C THR A 192 13.05 -12.14 0.71
N ARG A 193 12.00 -11.82 -0.05
CA ARG A 193 11.72 -10.45 -0.52
C ARG A 193 11.23 -9.62 0.66
N ILE A 194 12.00 -8.63 1.10
CA ILE A 194 11.62 -7.73 2.19
C ILE A 194 10.69 -6.63 1.66
N SER A 195 11.18 -5.86 0.69
CA SER A 195 10.46 -4.77 0.05
C SER A 195 10.58 -4.88 -1.47
N GLN A 196 9.54 -4.49 -2.19
CA GLN A 196 9.60 -4.23 -3.63
C GLN A 196 8.94 -2.89 -3.94
N HIS A 197 9.53 -2.16 -4.87
CA HIS A 197 8.98 -0.92 -5.40
C HIS A 197 9.01 -0.97 -6.93
N ASP A 198 7.84 -0.93 -7.54
CA ASP A 198 7.66 -0.86 -9.00
C ASP A 198 7.20 0.54 -9.41
N ARG A 199 7.80 1.10 -10.47
CA ARG A 199 7.34 2.33 -11.12
C ARG A 199 7.09 2.07 -12.59
N ALA A 200 5.82 1.95 -12.98
CA ALA A 200 5.43 1.80 -14.38
C ALA A 200 5.10 3.15 -15.00
N THR A 201 5.52 3.36 -16.25
CA THR A 201 5.13 4.51 -17.08
C THR A 201 4.28 4.02 -18.25
N ILE A 202 3.10 4.62 -18.40
CA ILE A 202 2.12 4.35 -19.46
C ILE A 202 2.14 5.53 -20.42
N ALA A 203 2.41 5.28 -21.68
CA ALA A 203 2.56 6.31 -22.71
C ALA A 203 1.21 6.89 -23.17
N VAL A 204 1.27 8.03 -23.88
CA VAL A 204 0.08 8.74 -24.41
C VAL A 204 -0.74 7.88 -25.39
N ASP A 205 -0.13 6.90 -26.04
CA ASP A 205 -0.78 5.92 -26.90
C ASP A 205 -1.42 4.74 -26.13
N ARG A 206 -1.49 4.83 -24.79
CA ARG A 206 -2.03 3.83 -23.85
C ARG A 206 -1.17 2.57 -23.71
N GLY A 207 0.04 2.52 -24.27
CA GLY A 207 0.96 1.38 -24.16
C GLY A 207 1.90 1.44 -22.95
N ASP A 208 2.45 0.28 -22.56
CA ASP A 208 3.48 0.18 -21.53
C ASP A 208 4.82 0.72 -22.09
N GLN A 209 5.44 1.71 -21.43
CA GLN A 209 6.72 2.28 -21.89
C GLN A 209 7.91 1.72 -21.12
N THR A 210 7.85 1.72 -19.79
CA THR A 210 8.92 1.25 -18.92
C THR A 210 8.38 0.85 -17.55
N VAL A 211 8.91 -0.22 -16.96
CA VAL A 211 8.79 -0.48 -15.52
C VAL A 211 10.17 -0.50 -14.88
N LEU A 212 10.44 0.41 -13.96
CA LEU A 212 11.59 0.31 -13.06
C LEU A 212 11.21 -0.55 -11.86
N VAL A 213 11.98 -1.59 -11.59
CA VAL A 213 11.77 -2.51 -10.45
C VAL A 213 12.96 -2.39 -9.50
N ARG A 214 12.67 -2.13 -8.23
CA ARG A 214 13.63 -2.11 -7.12
C ARG A 214 13.21 -3.14 -6.08
N GLN A 215 14.13 -4.01 -5.66
CA GLN A 215 13.85 -5.05 -4.67
C GLN A 215 14.91 -5.07 -3.56
N VAL A 216 14.45 -5.15 -2.31
CA VAL A 216 15.27 -5.43 -1.14
C VAL A 216 15.10 -6.91 -0.81
N LEU A 217 16.14 -7.70 -1.00
CA LEU A 217 16.15 -9.14 -0.79
C LEU A 217 17.04 -9.50 0.40
N ARG A 218 16.75 -10.60 1.10
CA ARG A 218 17.60 -11.17 2.15
C ARG A 218 17.79 -12.66 1.97
N ALA A 219 19.02 -13.12 2.13
CA ALA A 219 19.36 -14.55 2.17
C ALA A 219 18.94 -15.19 3.50
N GLU A 220 18.18 -16.27 3.45
CA GLU A 220 17.82 -17.10 4.62
C GLU A 220 18.73 -18.34 4.76
N ARG A 221 19.52 -18.63 3.73
CA ARG A 221 20.61 -19.62 3.65
C ARG A 221 21.80 -19.03 2.90
N ASP A 222 23.00 -19.54 3.16
CA ASP A 222 24.23 -19.14 2.47
C ASP A 222 24.24 -19.57 1.00
N GLY A 223 24.99 -18.85 0.16
CA GLY A 223 25.18 -19.16 -1.25
C GLY A 223 24.11 -18.61 -2.20
N ALA A 224 23.09 -17.90 -1.69
CA ALA A 224 22.03 -17.34 -2.53
C ALA A 224 22.58 -16.25 -3.47
N ASP A 225 22.53 -16.49 -4.78
CA ASP A 225 23.31 -15.76 -5.78
C ASP A 225 22.49 -15.05 -6.88
N ARG A 226 21.17 -15.31 -6.94
CA ARG A 226 20.28 -14.74 -7.96
C ARG A 226 18.83 -14.68 -7.52
N TRP A 227 18.07 -13.79 -8.14
CA TRP A 227 16.61 -13.75 -8.08
C TRP A 227 16.01 -14.19 -9.42
N VAL A 228 14.86 -14.89 -9.44
CA VAL A 228 14.16 -15.28 -10.68
C VAL A 228 12.93 -14.39 -10.90
N THR A 229 12.88 -13.70 -12.03
CA THR A 229 11.71 -12.88 -12.43
C THR A 229 10.91 -13.59 -13.51
N VAL A 230 9.58 -13.60 -13.36
CA VAL A 230 8.63 -14.01 -14.40
C VAL A 230 7.94 -12.75 -14.91
N TYR A 231 7.98 -12.55 -16.22
CA TYR A 231 7.17 -11.57 -16.94
C TYR A 231 6.06 -12.30 -17.69
N ASP A 232 4.86 -11.76 -17.55
CA ASP A 232 3.64 -12.22 -18.20
C ASP A 232 3.13 -11.07 -19.06
N ALA A 233 2.91 -11.34 -20.34
CA ALA A 233 2.43 -10.36 -21.30
C ALA A 233 0.94 -10.00 -21.10
N ALA A 234 0.16 -10.88 -20.47
CA ALA A 234 -1.32 -10.94 -20.41
C ALA A 234 -2.06 -10.99 -21.76
N VAL A 235 -1.43 -10.55 -22.85
CA VAL A 235 -1.97 -10.55 -24.22
C VAL A 235 -1.01 -11.33 -25.14
N PRO A 236 -1.43 -12.46 -25.74
CA PRO A 236 -0.60 -13.22 -26.67
C PRO A 236 -0.10 -12.39 -27.86
N GLY A 237 1.15 -12.62 -28.28
CA GLY A 237 1.78 -11.87 -29.38
C GLY A 237 2.28 -10.46 -29.03
N LYS A 238 2.08 -9.99 -27.80
CA LYS A 238 2.69 -8.75 -27.29
C LYS A 238 4.22 -8.91 -27.20
N PRO A 239 5.03 -8.02 -27.79
CA PRO A 239 6.49 -8.10 -27.71
C PRO A 239 7.00 -8.06 -26.26
N PHE A 240 7.96 -8.94 -25.96
CA PHE A 240 8.65 -8.97 -24.67
C PHE A 240 9.50 -7.70 -24.43
N PRO A 241 9.56 -7.19 -23.18
CA PRO A 241 10.46 -6.10 -22.84
C PRO A 241 11.94 -6.53 -22.88
N GLU A 242 12.82 -5.56 -23.15
CA GLU A 242 14.22 -5.70 -22.77
C GLU A 242 14.34 -5.57 -21.25
N ILE A 243 14.99 -6.53 -20.60
CA ILE A 243 15.28 -6.47 -19.15
C ILE A 243 16.72 -5.99 -18.99
N THR A 244 16.91 -4.72 -18.67
CA THR A 244 18.24 -4.12 -18.49
C THR A 244 18.56 -3.98 -16.99
N PRO A 245 19.69 -4.50 -16.48
CA PRO A 245 20.10 -4.29 -15.10
C PRO A 245 20.45 -2.81 -14.83
N ARG A 246 20.40 -2.40 -13.56
CA ARG A 246 20.73 -1.02 -13.13
C ARG A 246 21.58 -0.95 -11.86
N GLN A 247 21.31 -1.78 -10.84
CA GLN A 247 22.07 -1.77 -9.59
C GLN A 247 22.21 -3.17 -9.00
N ALA A 248 23.42 -3.50 -8.54
CA ALA A 248 23.79 -4.71 -7.80
C ALA A 248 23.41 -6.05 -8.47
N CYS A 249 23.20 -6.04 -9.78
CA CYS A 249 22.75 -7.21 -10.53
C CYS A 249 23.20 -7.23 -12.00
N ARG A 250 23.13 -8.42 -12.60
CA ARG A 250 23.41 -8.71 -14.01
C ARG A 250 22.37 -9.71 -14.52
N MET A 251 22.11 -9.72 -15.82
CA MET A 251 21.26 -10.77 -16.41
C MET A 251 22.02 -12.11 -16.45
N GLY A 252 21.34 -13.19 -16.08
CA GLY A 252 21.75 -14.57 -16.35
C GLY A 252 20.99 -15.10 -17.57
N ARG A 253 20.56 -16.37 -17.52
CA ARG A 253 19.74 -16.96 -18.58
C ARG A 253 18.35 -16.32 -18.66
N ILE A 254 17.81 -16.29 -19.87
CA ILE A 254 16.44 -15.88 -20.17
C ILE A 254 15.77 -17.02 -20.95
N ALA A 255 14.62 -17.48 -20.48
CA ALA A 255 13.75 -18.42 -21.18
C ALA A 255 12.48 -17.68 -21.66
N ARG A 256 11.94 -18.10 -22.81
CA ARG A 256 10.72 -17.54 -23.40
C ARG A 256 9.82 -18.65 -23.95
N ASP A 257 8.52 -18.38 -23.87
CA ASP A 257 7.44 -18.99 -24.65
C ASP A 257 6.66 -17.85 -25.30
N ASP A 258 6.99 -17.55 -26.56
CA ASP A 258 6.37 -16.48 -27.35
C ASP A 258 4.90 -16.77 -27.70
N LYS A 259 4.44 -18.03 -27.58
CA LYS A 259 3.04 -18.42 -27.81
C LYS A 259 2.18 -18.16 -26.57
N ALA A 260 2.68 -18.51 -25.38
CA ALA A 260 2.02 -18.21 -24.10
C ALA A 260 2.19 -16.73 -23.68
N GLY A 261 3.17 -16.01 -24.24
CA GLY A 261 3.48 -14.63 -23.83
C GLY A 261 4.25 -14.57 -22.50
N LEU A 262 5.03 -15.62 -22.19
CA LEU A 262 5.76 -15.75 -20.93
C LEU A 262 7.28 -15.65 -21.12
N GLN A 263 7.94 -14.91 -20.24
CA GLN A 263 9.40 -14.79 -20.18
C GLN A 263 9.89 -14.97 -18.74
N VAL A 264 10.86 -15.86 -18.54
CA VAL A 264 11.53 -16.04 -17.24
C VAL A 264 12.98 -15.58 -17.37
N GLY A 265 13.49 -14.86 -16.37
CA GLY A 265 14.85 -14.32 -16.36
C GLY A 265 15.56 -14.49 -15.03
N GLU A 266 16.80 -14.95 -15.08
CA GLU A 266 17.74 -14.91 -13.95
C GLU A 266 18.28 -13.48 -13.77
N ILE A 267 18.14 -12.94 -12.56
CA ILE A 267 18.76 -11.69 -12.11
C ILE A 267 19.88 -12.06 -11.15
N LEU A 268 21.09 -12.26 -11.67
CA LEU A 268 22.27 -12.63 -10.90
C LEU A 268 22.73 -11.46 -10.05
N PHE A 269 23.19 -11.71 -8.82
CA PHE A 269 23.84 -10.71 -7.98
C PHE A 269 25.33 -10.57 -8.36
N ASP A 270 26.00 -9.54 -7.84
CA ASP A 270 27.46 -9.38 -8.06
C ASP A 270 28.30 -10.40 -7.29
N ARG A 271 27.75 -10.98 -6.22
CA ARG A 271 28.31 -12.11 -5.47
C ARG A 271 27.21 -12.94 -4.81
N PRO A 272 27.46 -14.22 -4.47
CA PRO A 272 26.62 -14.96 -3.53
C PRO A 272 26.50 -14.24 -2.19
N LEU A 273 25.33 -14.38 -1.56
CA LEU A 273 25.01 -13.83 -0.24
C LEU A 273 25.15 -14.89 0.86
N ASN A 274 25.64 -14.46 2.00
CA ASN A 274 25.65 -15.22 3.24
C ASN A 274 24.31 -15.04 3.98
N ARG A 275 23.96 -16.00 4.83
CA ARG A 275 22.72 -16.02 5.60
C ARG A 275 22.56 -14.77 6.46
N GLY A 276 21.46 -14.06 6.25
CA GLY A 276 21.12 -12.80 6.93
C GLY A 276 21.55 -11.55 6.16
N GLU A 277 22.45 -11.65 5.17
CA GLU A 277 22.83 -10.51 4.33
C GLU A 277 21.66 -10.05 3.44
N THR A 278 21.64 -8.75 3.15
CA THR A 278 20.66 -8.10 2.29
C THR A 278 21.30 -7.50 1.06
N THR A 279 20.64 -7.63 -0.10
CA THR A 279 20.99 -6.89 -1.32
C THR A 279 19.84 -5.97 -1.73
N VAL A 280 20.18 -4.90 -2.46
CA VAL A 280 19.21 -3.98 -3.08
C VAL A 280 19.47 -3.97 -4.58
N ILE A 281 18.69 -4.75 -5.33
CA ILE A 281 18.81 -4.83 -6.78
C ILE A 281 17.84 -3.87 -7.46
N GLU A 282 18.27 -3.30 -8.58
CA GLU A 282 17.41 -2.49 -9.46
C GLU A 282 17.59 -2.91 -10.91
N TYR A 283 16.47 -3.05 -11.64
CA TYR A 283 16.44 -3.38 -13.06
C TYR A 283 15.24 -2.72 -13.74
N ALA A 284 15.35 -2.48 -15.05
CA ALA A 284 14.29 -1.87 -15.85
C ALA A 284 13.76 -2.87 -16.90
N LEU A 285 12.44 -2.89 -17.08
CA LEU A 285 11.77 -3.51 -18.21
C LEU A 285 11.45 -2.38 -19.19
N THR A 286 12.08 -2.39 -20.37
CA THR A 286 11.89 -1.37 -21.42
C THR A 286 11.12 -1.97 -22.58
N PHE A 287 10.03 -1.32 -23.00
CA PHE A 287 9.21 -1.80 -24.11
C PHE A 287 9.54 -1.05 -25.41
N ALA A 288 9.55 -1.78 -26.53
CA ALA A 288 9.77 -1.19 -27.85
C ALA A 288 8.56 -0.33 -28.28
N GLY A 289 8.82 0.79 -28.95
CA GLY A 289 7.79 1.72 -29.43
C GLY A 289 8.38 3.08 -29.79
N PRO A 290 7.56 4.05 -30.24
CA PRO A 290 6.11 3.93 -30.45
C PRO A 290 5.74 3.19 -31.75
N PRO A 291 4.52 2.63 -31.87
CA PRO A 291 3.52 2.52 -30.81
C PRO A 291 3.96 1.54 -29.72
N TYR A 292 3.70 1.87 -28.46
CA TYR A 292 4.05 1.02 -27.33
C TYR A 292 3.05 -0.13 -27.16
N PRO A 293 3.49 -1.33 -26.72
CA PRO A 293 2.63 -2.49 -26.57
C PRO A 293 1.60 -2.25 -25.47
N ARG A 294 0.31 -2.47 -25.80
CA ARG A 294 -0.80 -2.39 -24.83
C ARG A 294 -0.97 -3.72 -24.11
N GLY A 295 -1.22 -3.67 -22.81
CA GLY A 295 -1.61 -4.83 -21.99
C GLY A 295 -3.13 -4.94 -21.78
N ASP A 296 -3.50 -5.72 -20.78
CA ASP A 296 -4.87 -5.86 -20.24
C ASP A 296 -5.39 -4.61 -19.49
N ASN A 297 -4.53 -3.59 -19.33
CA ASN A 297 -4.70 -2.41 -18.48
C ASN A 297 -4.56 -2.71 -16.98
N ALA A 298 -3.67 -3.64 -16.62
CA ALA A 298 -3.20 -3.83 -15.25
C ALA A 298 -1.67 -3.81 -15.13
N HIS A 299 -1.19 -3.48 -13.94
CA HIS A 299 0.17 -3.78 -13.49
C HIS A 299 0.09 -4.44 -12.13
N CYS A 300 0.58 -5.68 -12.02
CA CYS A 300 0.55 -6.46 -10.81
C CYS A 300 1.85 -7.20 -10.54
N ARG A 301 1.97 -7.72 -9.32
CA ARG A 301 3.00 -8.68 -8.93
C ARG A 301 2.36 -9.84 -8.19
N LYS A 302 2.77 -11.04 -8.59
CA LYS A 302 2.45 -12.31 -7.95
C LYS A 302 3.54 -12.57 -6.90
N PHE A 303 3.14 -12.90 -5.67
CA PHE A 303 4.02 -13.11 -4.52
C PHE A 303 3.89 -14.53 -4.02
N THR A 304 4.93 -15.33 -4.23
CA THR A 304 5.01 -16.74 -3.79
C THR A 304 5.12 -16.88 -2.27
N ALA A 305 5.60 -15.85 -1.57
CA ALA A 305 5.76 -15.80 -0.12
C ALA A 305 5.49 -14.38 0.43
N PRO A 306 5.20 -14.22 1.74
CA PRO A 306 4.83 -12.92 2.31
C PRO A 306 5.93 -11.85 2.26
N VAL A 307 5.63 -10.72 1.62
CA VAL A 307 6.48 -9.52 1.52
C VAL A 307 6.15 -8.54 2.67
N ARG A 308 7.12 -7.79 3.20
CA ARG A 308 6.83 -6.77 4.24
C ARG A 308 6.23 -5.51 3.64
N GLU A 309 6.64 -5.14 2.43
CA GLU A 309 6.22 -3.94 1.72
C GLU A 309 6.21 -4.20 0.20
N TYR A 310 5.12 -3.82 -0.47
CA TYR A 310 5.11 -3.64 -1.92
C TYR A 310 4.51 -2.28 -2.25
N VAL A 311 5.25 -1.46 -2.99
CA VAL A 311 4.77 -0.20 -3.55
C VAL A 311 4.67 -0.34 -5.06
N VAL A 312 3.54 0.08 -5.63
CA VAL A 312 3.37 0.28 -7.06
C VAL A 312 3.00 1.74 -7.32
N GLU A 313 3.84 2.43 -8.10
CA GLU A 313 3.53 3.72 -8.71
C GLU A 313 3.21 3.51 -10.20
N LEU A 314 2.12 4.12 -10.67
CA LEU A 314 1.83 4.32 -12.10
C LEU A 314 2.03 5.79 -12.44
N ARG A 315 2.63 6.05 -13.60
CA ARG A 315 2.74 7.36 -14.23
C ARG A 315 2.10 7.31 -15.62
N PHE A 316 0.87 7.79 -15.72
CA PHE A 316 0.19 8.02 -16.99
C PHE A 316 0.69 9.33 -17.64
N ASP A 317 0.62 9.44 -18.96
CA ASP A 317 0.82 10.72 -19.64
C ASP A 317 -0.34 11.68 -19.29
N PRO A 318 -0.10 12.91 -18.81
CA PRO A 318 -1.17 13.85 -18.44
C PRO A 318 -2.16 14.20 -19.57
N ARG A 319 -1.78 13.98 -20.84
CA ARG A 319 -2.65 14.18 -22.01
C ARG A 319 -3.63 13.02 -22.23
N MET A 320 -3.38 11.85 -21.64
CA MET A 320 -4.23 10.67 -21.73
C MET A 320 -4.33 9.99 -20.36
N LEU A 321 -5.18 10.53 -19.49
CA LEU A 321 -5.50 9.94 -18.19
C LEU A 321 -6.62 8.88 -18.30
N PRO A 322 -6.61 7.82 -17.48
CA PRO A 322 -7.70 6.85 -17.41
C PRO A 322 -8.99 7.47 -16.85
N ALA A 323 -10.14 6.84 -17.13
CA ALA A 323 -11.42 7.17 -16.53
C ALA A 323 -11.55 6.65 -15.09
N TYR A 324 -10.90 5.51 -14.80
CA TYR A 324 -11.01 4.80 -13.53
C TYR A 324 -9.72 4.03 -13.25
N VAL A 325 -9.30 3.97 -11.98
CA VAL A 325 -8.21 3.11 -11.49
C VAL A 325 -8.65 2.46 -10.19
N GLU A 326 -8.40 1.16 -10.04
CA GLU A 326 -8.55 0.44 -8.77
C GLU A 326 -7.28 -0.33 -8.40
N GLN A 327 -6.95 -0.28 -7.12
CA GLN A 327 -6.09 -1.26 -6.45
C GLN A 327 -6.90 -2.55 -6.30
N PHE A 328 -6.27 -3.69 -6.56
CA PHE A 328 -6.82 -5.01 -6.26
C PHE A 328 -5.80 -5.91 -5.57
N ALA A 329 -6.30 -6.82 -4.75
CA ALA A 329 -5.56 -7.96 -4.24
C ALA A 329 -6.35 -9.25 -4.44
N MET A 330 -5.63 -10.33 -4.70
CA MET A 330 -6.13 -11.69 -4.86
C MET A 330 -5.28 -12.66 -4.04
N ASP A 331 -5.86 -13.74 -3.56
CA ASP A 331 -5.13 -14.87 -2.98
C ASP A 331 -4.53 -15.78 -4.08
N PRO A 332 -3.87 -16.91 -3.76
CA PRO A 332 -3.33 -17.83 -4.77
C PRO A 332 -4.41 -18.47 -5.66
N ASP A 333 -5.63 -18.66 -5.16
CA ASP A 333 -6.76 -19.23 -5.91
C ASP A 333 -7.45 -18.16 -6.79
N GLU A 334 -6.78 -17.03 -7.02
CA GLU A 334 -7.22 -15.85 -7.77
C GLU A 334 -8.53 -15.19 -7.28
N GLN A 335 -9.00 -15.56 -6.08
CA GLN A 335 -10.18 -14.96 -5.47
C GLN A 335 -9.85 -13.54 -5.00
N THR A 336 -10.74 -12.58 -5.30
CA THR A 336 -10.52 -11.18 -4.92
C THR A 336 -10.65 -10.99 -3.40
N THR A 337 -9.55 -10.69 -2.73
CA THR A 337 -9.50 -10.44 -1.28
C THR A 337 -9.67 -8.97 -0.90
N SER A 338 -9.36 -8.02 -1.80
CA SER A 338 -9.73 -6.61 -1.65
C SER A 338 -9.75 -5.86 -2.98
N ARG A 339 -10.55 -4.79 -3.04
CA ARG A 339 -10.47 -3.75 -4.09
C ARG A 339 -10.68 -2.37 -3.49
N ARG A 340 -10.07 -1.34 -4.09
CA ARG A 340 -10.19 0.06 -3.66
C ARG A 340 -9.96 0.99 -4.85
N GLN A 341 -10.89 1.91 -5.12
CA GLN A 341 -10.67 2.95 -6.13
C GLN A 341 -9.49 3.86 -5.73
N ILE A 342 -8.70 4.27 -6.72
CA ILE A 342 -7.51 5.10 -6.57
C ILE A 342 -7.72 6.41 -7.34
N THR A 343 -7.48 7.53 -6.69
CA THR A 343 -7.40 8.84 -7.35
C THR A 343 -6.15 8.88 -8.22
N VAL A 344 -6.31 9.32 -9.48
CA VAL A 344 -5.18 9.72 -10.32
C VAL A 344 -4.98 11.21 -10.15
N GLU A 345 -3.77 11.61 -9.76
CA GLU A 345 -3.40 13.01 -9.60
C GLU A 345 -3.35 13.73 -10.97
N PRO A 346 -3.55 15.06 -11.04
CA PRO A 346 -3.55 15.81 -12.31
C PRO A 346 -2.24 15.71 -13.12
N ASN A 347 -1.14 15.28 -12.50
CA ASN A 347 0.16 15.02 -13.13
C ASN A 347 0.31 13.58 -13.66
N GLY A 348 -0.75 12.77 -13.63
CA GLY A 348 -0.76 11.37 -14.07
C GLY A 348 -0.24 10.36 -13.06
N HIS A 349 0.05 10.75 -11.81
CA HIS A 349 0.47 9.80 -10.76
C HIS A 349 -0.71 9.05 -10.16
N ALA A 350 -0.54 7.74 -9.93
CA ALA A 350 -1.41 6.94 -9.09
C ALA A 350 -0.57 5.89 -8.36
N HIS A 351 -0.93 5.51 -7.13
CA HIS A 351 -0.16 4.50 -6.40
C HIS A 351 -0.99 3.65 -5.44
N ALA A 352 -0.46 2.47 -5.11
CA ALA A 352 -0.96 1.62 -4.04
C ALA A 352 0.20 0.98 -3.25
N VAL A 353 -0.08 0.66 -1.99
CA VAL A 353 0.87 0.05 -1.07
C VAL A 353 0.25 -1.18 -0.41
N ALA A 354 0.95 -2.31 -0.46
CA ALA A 354 0.67 -3.50 0.32
C ALA A 354 1.68 -3.59 1.48
N LEU A 355 1.21 -3.88 2.69
CA LEU A 355 2.06 -4.11 3.86
C LEU A 355 1.74 -5.49 4.43
N ASP A 356 2.79 -6.28 4.70
CA ASP A 356 2.68 -7.64 5.24
C ASP A 356 1.76 -8.55 4.39
N PHE A 357 1.88 -8.45 3.06
CA PHE A 357 1.01 -9.10 2.07
C PHE A 357 1.60 -10.41 1.51
N GLY A 358 0.73 -11.33 1.13
CA GLY A 358 1.05 -12.55 0.38
C GLY A 358 0.96 -13.84 1.22
N PRO A 359 0.95 -15.02 0.59
CA PRO A 359 1.05 -15.23 -0.86
C PRO A 359 -0.21 -14.78 -1.63
N GLY A 360 -0.08 -14.59 -2.95
CA GLY A 360 -1.15 -14.09 -3.83
C GLY A 360 -0.71 -12.95 -4.74
N THR A 361 -1.67 -12.28 -5.39
CA THR A 361 -1.41 -11.23 -6.39
C THR A 361 -1.88 -9.85 -5.91
N PHE A 362 -1.07 -8.81 -6.10
CA PHE A 362 -1.44 -7.42 -5.79
C PHE A 362 -1.09 -6.49 -6.96
N GLY A 363 -1.96 -5.53 -7.25
CA GLY A 363 -1.71 -4.59 -8.35
C GLY A 363 -2.68 -3.42 -8.45
N LEU A 364 -2.51 -2.67 -9.52
CA LEU A 364 -3.42 -1.63 -9.99
C LEU A 364 -3.98 -2.07 -11.35
N ARG A 365 -5.26 -1.81 -11.61
CA ARG A 365 -5.87 -1.92 -12.94
C ARG A 365 -6.68 -0.67 -13.26
N TRP A 366 -6.80 -0.35 -14.55
CA TRP A 366 -7.44 0.88 -14.99
C TRP A 366 -8.38 0.66 -16.17
N LYS A 367 -9.28 1.62 -16.39
CA LYS A 367 -10.11 1.73 -17.58
C LYS A 367 -9.87 3.10 -18.20
N TRP A 368 -9.73 3.14 -19.52
CA TRP A 368 -9.63 4.39 -20.26
C TRP A 368 -10.98 5.09 -20.35
N ARG A 369 -10.97 6.33 -20.86
CA ARG A 369 -12.17 6.89 -21.49
C ARG A 369 -12.31 6.26 -22.88
N ASP A 370 -13.54 5.92 -23.22
CA ASP A 370 -13.92 5.46 -24.56
C ASP A 370 -13.56 6.53 -25.62
#